data_AF-A0A3R6SUT1-F1
#
_entry.id   AF-A0A3R6SUT1-F1
#
_cell.length_a   1.000
_cell.length_b   1.000
_cell.length_c   1.000
_cell.angle_alpha   90.00
_cell.angle_beta   90.00
_cell.angle_gamma   90.00
#
_symmetry.space_group_name_H-M   'P 1'
#
loop_
_entity.id
_entity.type
_entity.pdbx_description
1 polymer ?
#
loop_
_entity_poly.entity_id
_entity_poly.type
_entity_poly.pdbx_seq_one_letter_code
_entity_poly.pdbx_strand_id
1 'polypeptide(L)'
;MFQYIAAHWIEWLFAAISGALFAAYRGLSKRLKTEVVKSQAINAAVLALLHDRLYQACQFYISRGYCTVGDRDNLEYMFKPYKALGGNGTGEELYNRCLALEYGPAERED
;
A
#
# COMPACT_ATOMS: atom_id res chain seq x y z
N MET A 1 -21.12 33.75 -46.85
CA MET A 1 -20.43 32.46 -46.59
C MET A 1 -18.99 32.67 -46.14
N PHE A 2 -18.09 33.24 -46.96
CA PHE A 2 -16.67 33.43 -46.61
C PHE A 2 -16.41 34.35 -45.40
N GLN A 3 -17.19 35.42 -45.23
CA GLN A 3 -17.07 36.30 -44.04
C GLN A 3 -17.45 35.61 -42.73
N TYR A 4 -18.38 34.65 -42.76
CA TYR A 4 -18.79 33.90 -41.57
C TYR A 4 -17.71 32.92 -41.12
N ILE A 5 -17.07 32.24 -42.07
CA ILE A 5 -15.94 31.35 -41.81
C ILE A 5 -14.75 32.15 -41.26
N ALA A 6 -14.47 33.33 -41.83
CA ALA A 6 -13.41 34.21 -41.37
C ALA A 6 -13.67 34.82 -39.96
N ALA A 7 -14.92 34.94 -39.53
CA ALA A 7 -15.26 35.43 -38.19
C ALA A 7 -15.16 34.33 -37.11
N HIS A 8 -15.52 33.09 -37.43
CA HIS A 8 -15.67 32.02 -36.44
C HIS A 8 -14.56 30.96 -36.42
N TRP A 9 -13.59 30.97 -37.34
CA TRP A 9 -12.55 29.91 -37.39
C TRP A 9 -11.76 29.72 -36.08
N ILE A 10 -11.60 30.77 -35.28
CA ILE A 10 -10.95 30.73 -33.97
C ILE A 10 -11.75 29.86 -32.98
N GLU A 11 -13.08 29.94 -32.98
CA GLU A 11 -13.94 29.12 -32.11
C GLU A 11 -13.82 27.64 -32.45
N TRP A 12 -13.75 27.30 -33.74
CA TRP A 12 -13.56 25.93 -34.21
C TRP A 12 -12.17 25.40 -33.84
N LEU A 13 -11.14 26.24 -33.90
CA LEU A 13 -9.79 25.90 -33.45
C LEU A 13 -9.77 25.61 -31.95
N PHE A 14 -10.35 26.49 -31.13
CA PHE A 14 -10.46 26.25 -29.69
C PHE A 14 -11.25 24.99 -29.37
N ALA A 15 -12.38 24.76 -30.03
CA ALA A 15 -13.18 23.54 -29.85
C ALA A 15 -12.39 22.27 -30.20
N ALA A 16 -11.61 22.29 -31.30
CA ALA A 16 -10.77 21.18 -31.69
C ALA A 16 -9.65 20.91 -30.67
N ILE A 17 -8.97 21.96 -30.18
CA ILE A 17 -7.93 21.85 -29.17
C ILE A 17 -8.51 21.34 -27.84
N SER A 18 -9.63 21.91 -27.39
CA SER A 18 -10.32 21.45 -26.18
C SER A 18 -10.77 20.00 -26.29
N GLY A 19 -11.29 19.58 -27.45
CA GLY A 19 -11.66 18.19 -27.71
C GLY A 19 -10.46 17.23 -27.65
N ALA A 20 -9.34 17.62 -28.26
CA ALA A 20 -8.10 16.84 -28.22
C ALA A 20 -7.53 16.73 -26.78
N LEU A 21 -7.50 17.84 -26.04
CA LEU A 21 -7.08 17.87 -24.65
C LEU A 21 -7.99 17.01 -23.76
N PHE A 22 -9.30 17.09 -23.96
CA PHE A 22 -10.27 16.28 -23.21
C PHE A 22 -10.10 14.77 -23.49
N ALA A 23 -9.88 14.39 -24.75
CA ALA A 23 -9.62 13.01 -25.12
C ALA A 23 -8.32 12.49 -24.50
N ALA A 24 -7.24 13.29 -24.57
CA ALA A 24 -5.95 12.97 -23.96
C ALA A 24 -6.07 12.82 -22.43
N TYR A 25 -6.72 13.78 -21.76
CA TYR A 25 -6.99 13.73 -20.32
C TYR A 25 -7.75 12.47 -19.94
N ARG A 26 -8.86 12.18 -20.63
CA ARG A 26 -9.69 11.00 -20.36
C ARG A 26 -8.91 9.70 -20.56
N GLY A 27 -8.01 9.63 -21.55
CA GLY A 27 -7.11 8.51 -21.77
C GLY A 27 -6.15 8.30 -20.59
N LEU A 28 -5.50 9.38 -20.15
CA LEU A 28 -4.56 9.35 -19.01
C LEU A 28 -5.28 9.00 -17.70
N SER A 29 -6.42 9.62 -17.42
CA SER A 29 -7.22 9.35 -16.22
C SER A 29 -7.68 7.89 -16.14
N LYS A 30 -8.05 7.28 -17.28
CA LYS A 30 -8.38 5.85 -17.31
C LYS A 30 -7.20 4.98 -16.90
N ARG A 31 -6.01 5.24 -17.44
CA ARG A 31 -4.79 4.49 -17.10
C ARG A 31 -4.43 4.64 -15.62
N LEU A 32 -4.47 5.86 -15.10
CA LEU A 32 -4.24 6.14 -13.68
C LEU A 32 -5.23 5.40 -12.78
N LYS A 33 -6.53 5.42 -13.10
CA LYS A 33 -7.54 4.68 -12.33
C LYS A 33 -7.25 3.18 -12.31
N THR A 34 -6.89 2.59 -13.45
CA THR A 34 -6.54 1.17 -13.52
C THR A 34 -5.32 0.84 -12.65
N GLU A 35 -4.28 1.66 -12.70
CA GLU A 35 -3.08 1.44 -11.88
C GLU A 35 -3.36 1.64 -10.38
N VAL A 36 -4.19 2.62 -10.01
CA VAL A 36 -4.61 2.80 -8.61
C VAL A 36 -5.38 1.58 -8.10
N VAL A 37 -6.33 1.05 -8.87
CA VAL A 37 -7.09 -0.15 -8.47
C VAL A 37 -6.16 -1.36 -8.31
N LYS A 38 -5.21 -1.57 -9.23
CA LYS A 38 -4.21 -2.64 -9.12
C LYS A 38 -3.34 -2.46 -7.87
N SER A 39 -2.83 -1.25 -7.65
CA SER A 39 -2.00 -0.93 -6.49
C SER A 39 -2.75 -1.15 -5.18
N GLN A 40 -4.03 -0.77 -5.11
CA GLN A 40 -4.89 -1.05 -3.96
C GLN A 40 -5.06 -2.55 -3.72
N ALA A 41 -5.29 -3.33 -4.77
CA ALA A 41 -5.41 -4.79 -4.67
C ALA A 41 -4.10 -5.44 -4.18
N ILE A 42 -2.96 -4.99 -4.70
CA ILE A 42 -1.63 -5.45 -4.25
C ILE A 42 -1.41 -5.08 -2.79
N ASN A 43 -1.69 -3.84 -2.39
CA ASN A 43 -1.54 -3.40 -1.00
C ASN A 43 -2.43 -4.21 -0.05
N ALA A 44 -3.67 -4.52 -0.45
CA ALA A 44 -4.56 -5.38 0.32
C ALA A 44 -4.03 -6.81 0.45
N ALA A 45 -3.48 -7.38 -0.63
CA ALA A 45 -2.86 -8.70 -0.60
C ALA A 45 -1.61 -8.73 0.29
N VAL A 46 -0.74 -7.71 0.19
CA VAL A 46 0.45 -7.58 1.05
C VAL A 46 0.03 -7.42 2.51
N LEU A 47 -0.99 -6.62 2.80
CA LEU A 47 -1.54 -6.49 4.15
C LEU A 47 -2.04 -7.84 4.70
N ALA A 48 -2.72 -8.64 3.89
CA ALA A 48 -3.20 -9.96 4.27
C ALA A 48 -2.05 -10.95 4.54
N LEU A 49 -0.99 -10.93 3.71
CA LEU A 49 0.20 -11.76 3.92
C LEU A 49 0.97 -11.35 5.17
N LEU A 50 1.14 -10.03 5.39
CA LEU A 50 1.76 -9.51 6.60
C LEU A 50 0.94 -9.87 7.84
N HIS A 51 -0.39 -9.77 7.76
CA HIS A 51 -1.28 -10.22 8.83
C HIS A 51 -1.03 -11.68 9.19
N ASP A 52 -1.11 -12.59 8.21
CA ASP A 52 -0.91 -14.02 8.43
C ASP A 52 0.48 -14.31 9.04
N ARG A 53 1.54 -13.77 8.42
CA ARG A 53 2.91 -14.04 8.86
C ARG A 53 3.22 -13.46 10.23
N LEU A 54 2.76 -12.23 10.51
CA LEU A 54 2.92 -11.59 11.81
C LEU A 54 2.19 -12.40 12.89
N TYR A 55 0.96 -12.86 12.62
CA TYR A 55 0.20 -13.66 13.59
C TYR A 55 0.87 -14.99 13.90
N GLN A 56 1.37 -15.68 12.88
CA GLN A 56 2.10 -16.93 13.07
C GLN A 56 3.35 -16.73 13.92
N ALA A 57 4.16 -15.71 13.60
CA ALA A 57 5.36 -15.38 14.37
C ALA A 57 5.01 -15.02 15.82
N CYS A 58 4.01 -14.15 16.03
CA CYS A 58 3.59 -13.76 17.37
C CYS A 58 3.09 -14.96 18.19
N GLN A 59 2.26 -15.83 17.60
CA GLN A 59 1.80 -17.05 18.28
C GLN A 59 2.96 -17.98 18.64
N PHE A 60 3.92 -18.16 17.72
CA PHE A 60 5.12 -18.95 17.98
C PHE A 60 5.89 -18.40 19.18
N TYR A 61 6.22 -17.11 19.19
CA TYR A 61 7.00 -16.51 20.28
C TYR A 61 6.24 -16.45 21.61
N ILE A 62 4.94 -16.17 21.59
CA ILE A 62 4.11 -16.21 22.79
C ILE A 62 4.06 -17.63 23.36
N SER A 63 3.97 -18.66 22.51
CA SER A 63 4.01 -20.05 22.96
C SER A 63 5.39 -20.47 23.49
N ARG A 64 6.46 -19.94 22.89
CA ARG A 64 7.86 -20.11 23.33
C ARG A 64 8.15 -19.42 24.67
N GLY A 65 7.45 -18.32 24.97
CA GLY A 65 7.56 -17.56 26.22
C GLY A 65 8.70 -16.55 26.26
N TYR A 66 9.51 -16.43 25.21
CA TYR A 66 10.60 -15.45 25.11
C TYR A 66 10.81 -14.99 23.67
N CYS A 67 11.43 -13.82 23.52
CA CYS A 67 11.90 -13.28 22.23
C CYS A 67 13.37 -12.90 22.33
N THR A 68 14.19 -13.30 21.36
CA THR A 68 15.55 -12.76 21.22
C THR A 68 15.50 -11.32 20.68
N VAL A 69 16.65 -10.64 20.62
CA VAL A 69 16.74 -9.32 19.98
C VAL A 69 16.39 -9.43 18.49
N GLY A 70 16.92 -10.44 17.79
CA GLY A 70 16.63 -10.68 16.37
C GLY A 70 15.15 -10.99 16.10
N ASP A 71 14.48 -11.73 17.00
CA ASP A 71 13.04 -11.98 16.88
C ASP A 71 12.22 -10.69 16.94
N ARG A 72 12.59 -9.77 17.84
CA ARG A 72 11.90 -8.48 17.98
C ARG A 72 12.14 -7.59 16.77
N ASP A 73 13.37 -7.55 16.25
CA ASP A 73 13.71 -6.79 15.06
C ASP A 73 12.94 -7.31 13.84
N ASN A 74 12.85 -8.64 13.68
CA ASN A 74 12.07 -9.25 12.61
C ASN A 74 10.57 -8.97 12.75
N LEU A 75 10.02 -9.04 13.97
CA LEU A 75 8.64 -8.65 14.24
C LEU A 75 8.39 -7.18 13.91
N GLU A 76 9.27 -6.27 14.30
CA GLU A 76 9.16 -4.83 14.02
C GLU A 76 9.24 -4.56 12.51
N TYR A 77 10.12 -5.28 11.80
CA TYR A 77 10.27 -5.18 10.36
C TYR A 77 8.98 -5.56 9.60
N MET A 78 8.25 -6.57 10.09
CA MET A 78 6.93 -6.92 9.53
C MET A 78 5.82 -5.99 10.01
N PHE A 79 5.87 -5.55 11.28
CA PHE A 79 4.81 -4.77 11.91
C PHE A 79 4.72 -3.34 11.35
N LYS A 80 5.85 -2.68 11.07
CA LYS A 80 5.88 -1.32 10.49
C LYS A 80 5.08 -1.20 9.18
N PRO A 81 5.36 -1.99 8.13
CA PRO A 81 4.57 -1.93 6.89
C PRO A 81 3.14 -2.43 7.10
N TYR A 82 2.92 -3.41 7.98
CA TYR A 82 1.57 -3.88 8.32
C TYR A 82 0.70 -2.74 8.87
N LYS A 83 1.22 -1.98 9.84
CA LYS A 83 0.50 -0.84 10.43
C LYS A 83 0.29 0.28 9.40
N ALA A 84 1.31 0.57 8.58
CA ALA A 84 1.23 1.59 7.53
C ALA A 84 0.17 1.26 6.45
N LEU A 85 -0.04 -0.02 6.14
CA LEU A 85 -1.05 -0.49 5.20
C LEU A 85 -2.47 -0.58 5.78
N GLY A 86 -2.67 -0.23 7.05
CA GLY A 86 -3.98 -0.24 7.72
C GLY A 86 -4.23 -1.49 8.57
N GLY A 87 -3.18 -2.08 9.13
CA GLY A 87 -3.27 -3.21 10.05
C GLY A 87 -4.23 -3.00 11.23
N ASN A 88 -4.91 -4.08 11.65
CA ASN A 88 -5.90 -4.08 12.73
C ASN A 88 -5.27 -3.97 14.13
N GLY A 89 -6.08 -3.57 15.11
CA GLY A 89 -5.65 -3.43 16.51
C GLY A 89 -5.26 -4.75 17.18
N THR A 90 -5.84 -5.88 16.76
CA THR A 90 -5.50 -7.20 17.32
C THR A 90 -4.08 -7.64 16.96
N GLY A 91 -3.63 -7.35 15.73
CA GLY A 91 -2.24 -7.62 15.33
C GLY A 91 -1.23 -6.77 16.10
N GLU A 92 -1.60 -5.51 16.40
CA GLU A 92 -0.81 -4.62 17.26
C GLU A 92 -0.76 -5.10 18.71
N GLU A 93 -1.87 -5.58 19.27
CA GLU A 93 -1.88 -6.17 20.60
C GLU A 93 -0.98 -7.42 20.67
N LEU A 94 -1.06 -8.30 19.68
CA LEU A 94 -0.19 -9.49 19.60
C LEU A 94 1.29 -9.10 19.52
N TYR A 95 1.63 -8.12 18.68
CA TYR A 95 2.98 -7.59 18.58
C TYR A 95 3.48 -7.04 19.92
N ASN A 96 2.69 -6.21 20.59
CA ASN A 96 3.03 -5.65 21.90
C ASN A 96 3.21 -6.73 22.97
N ARG A 97 2.39 -7.79 22.94
CA ARG A 97 2.56 -8.95 23.82
C ARG A 97 3.89 -9.65 23.61
N CYS A 98 4.34 -9.81 22.36
CA CYS A 98 5.67 -10.36 22.07
C CYS A 98 6.80 -9.48 22.58
N LEU A 99 6.68 -8.14 22.45
CA LEU A 99 7.66 -7.21 22.99
C LEU A 99 7.73 -7.22 24.53
N ALA A 100 6.63 -7.57 25.20
CA ALA A 100 6.57 -7.68 26.65
C ALA A 100 7.15 -8.99 27.20
N LEU A 101 7.47 -9.97 26.34
CA LEU A 101 8.12 -11.22 26.77
C LEU A 101 9.54 -10.96 27.27
N GLU A 102 10.10 -11.92 28.01
CA GLU A 102 11.49 -11.85 28.44
C GLU A 102 12.46 -12.04 27.25
N TYR A 103 13.68 -11.54 27.42
CA TYR A 103 14.74 -11.76 26.43
C TYR A 103 15.23 -13.21 26.53
N GLY A 104 15.16 -13.92 25.41
CA GLY A 104 15.73 -15.25 25.30
C GLY A 104 17.25 -15.25 25.32
N PRO A 105 17.89 -16.42 25.57
CA PRO A 105 19.33 -16.55 25.32
C PRO A 105 19.61 -16.18 23.86
N ALA A 106 20.67 -15.41 23.61
CA ALA A 106 21.06 -15.02 22.27
C ALA A 106 21.16 -16.28 21.39
N GLU A 107 20.39 -16.33 20.30
CA GLU A 107 20.53 -17.38 19.31
C GLU A 107 21.98 -17.27 18.78
N ARG A 108 22.75 -18.33 18.96
CA ARG A 108 24.07 -18.44 18.33
C ARG A 108 23.79 -18.57 16.84
N GLU A 109 24.11 -17.55 16.06
CA GLU A 109 24.16 -17.62 14.61
C GLU A 109 25.15 -18.73 14.23
N ASP A 110 24.63 -19.85 13.73
CA ASP A 110 25.37 -20.97 13.15
C ASP A 110 25.67 -20.78 11.65
#